data_AF-A0A845ZND8-F1
#
_entry.id   AF-A0A845ZND8-F1
#
_cell.length_a   1.000
_cell.length_b   1.000
_cell.length_c   1.000
_cell.angle_alpha   90.00
_cell.angle_beta   90.00
_cell.angle_gamma   90.00
#
_symmetry.space_group_name_H-M   'P 1'
#
loop_
_entity.id
_entity.type
_entity.pdbx_description
1 polymer ?
#
loop_
_entity_poly.entity_id
_entity_poly.type
_entity_poly.pdbx_seq_one_letter_code
_entity_poly.pdbx_strand_id
1 'polypeptide(L)'
;MRSNIKKTFEAVEESIGNVYQEWGSFHEHIREQLPPEYYSELEDLNSQFQVAVSELVKELSEPVLTLATTGTTSSGKSTLVNFLCGTEILPVAVQEMSAGVVIVEYSETKSLKIDQTPGALWECGEWRNLTDEDIYDRLDQVMKSYLQANRDEKTSVACPQATIYYPFRLVADPNLLDLPEKTKVRIMDLPGLAHVGDEGNASVIRKCKEALCIVTYNSAEINKDTVSQLLQEVVDQVKELGGSPARMLFVLNRIDVFRDDKDWPDSERFFFKRTVHDIKQKLTKELEEYQEDISALQVIKMSALPALLSVQMKSHNQQKSTQASEKINKRFNFLIPEDILEDLPGLAKKWD
;
A
#
# COMPACT_ATOMS: atom_id res chain seq x y z
N MET A 1 -8.05 -19.36 -13.84
CA MET A 1 -7.97 -18.03 -13.19
C MET A 1 -7.60 -16.91 -14.16
N ARG A 2 -6.52 -17.03 -14.95
CA ARG A 2 -5.97 -15.97 -15.85
C ARG A 2 -6.94 -15.34 -16.88
N SER A 3 -7.95 -16.07 -17.39
CA SER A 3 -8.90 -15.50 -18.37
C SER A 3 -10.16 -14.87 -17.76
N ASN A 4 -10.30 -14.81 -16.42
CA ASN A 4 -11.59 -14.49 -15.80
C ASN A 4 -11.78 -12.97 -15.60
N ILE A 5 -10.71 -12.24 -15.22
CA ILE A 5 -10.80 -10.81 -14.88
C ILE A 5 -11.18 -9.97 -16.10
N LYS A 6 -10.50 -10.12 -17.24
CA LYS A 6 -10.83 -9.38 -18.46
C LYS A 6 -12.28 -9.63 -18.90
N LYS A 7 -12.74 -10.89 -18.84
CA LYS A 7 -14.13 -11.26 -19.12
C LYS A 7 -15.11 -10.61 -18.14
N THR A 8 -14.74 -10.45 -16.88
CA THR A 8 -15.56 -9.72 -15.90
C THR A 8 -15.73 -8.26 -16.30
N PHE A 9 -14.66 -7.57 -16.68
CA PHE A 9 -14.74 -6.19 -17.16
C PHE A 9 -15.57 -6.07 -18.44
N GLU A 10 -15.33 -6.92 -19.43
CA GLU A 10 -16.11 -6.97 -20.68
C GLU A 10 -17.61 -7.19 -20.42
N ALA A 11 -17.96 -8.12 -19.51
CA ALA A 11 -19.36 -8.39 -19.16
C ALA A 11 -20.03 -7.21 -18.42
N VAL A 12 -19.28 -6.47 -17.61
CA VAL A 12 -19.79 -5.27 -16.93
C VAL A 12 -20.01 -4.14 -17.94
N GLU A 13 -19.09 -3.94 -18.89
CA GLU A 13 -19.26 -2.97 -19.97
C GLU A 13 -20.51 -3.29 -20.83
N GLU A 14 -20.70 -4.55 -21.19
CA GLU A 14 -21.90 -5.00 -21.91
C GLU A 14 -23.19 -4.73 -21.11
N SER A 15 -23.16 -5.03 -19.80
CA SER A 15 -24.29 -4.77 -18.90
C SER A 15 -24.65 -3.29 -18.82
N ILE A 16 -23.66 -2.39 -18.81
CA ILE A 16 -23.88 -0.94 -18.82
C ILE A 16 -24.52 -0.49 -20.13
N GLY A 17 -24.04 -1.03 -21.27
CA GLY A 17 -24.65 -0.78 -22.57
C GLY A 17 -26.14 -1.15 -22.60
N ASN A 18 -26.50 -2.30 -22.01
CA ASN A 18 -27.89 -2.74 -21.90
C ASN A 18 -28.72 -1.82 -21.01
N VAL A 19 -28.21 -1.47 -19.81
CA VAL A 19 -28.90 -0.55 -18.88
C VAL A 19 -29.13 0.82 -19.53
N TYR A 20 -28.18 1.30 -20.32
CA TYR A 20 -28.32 2.56 -21.06
C TYR A 20 -29.44 2.49 -22.11
N GLN A 21 -29.54 1.39 -22.85
CA GLN A 21 -30.61 1.19 -23.84
C GLN A 21 -31.99 1.03 -23.20
N GLU A 22 -32.07 0.27 -22.10
CA GLU A 22 -33.30 0.10 -21.34
C GLU A 22 -33.77 1.43 -20.75
N TRP A 23 -32.86 2.23 -20.19
CA TRP A 23 -33.18 3.56 -19.67
C TRP A 23 -33.73 4.49 -20.76
N GLY A 24 -33.10 4.54 -21.94
CA GLY A 24 -33.59 5.36 -23.05
C GLY A 24 -35.02 4.99 -23.46
N SER A 25 -35.30 3.69 -23.57
CA SER A 25 -36.64 3.18 -23.91
C SER A 25 -37.67 3.48 -22.81
N PHE A 26 -37.27 3.32 -21.55
CA PHE A 26 -38.11 3.58 -20.38
C PHE A 26 -38.43 5.08 -20.22
N HIS A 27 -37.44 5.93 -20.44
CA HIS A 27 -37.56 7.39 -20.41
C HIS A 27 -38.59 7.89 -21.44
N GLU A 28 -38.51 7.40 -22.68
CA GLU A 28 -39.50 7.73 -23.72
C GLU A 28 -40.91 7.26 -23.34
N HIS A 29 -41.04 6.02 -22.85
CA HIS A 29 -42.34 5.47 -22.45
C HIS A 29 -42.99 6.25 -21.31
N ILE A 30 -42.21 6.65 -20.30
CA ILE A 30 -42.72 7.45 -19.18
C ILE A 30 -43.15 8.85 -19.66
N ARG A 31 -42.37 9.47 -20.55
CA ARG A 31 -42.67 10.80 -21.09
C ARG A 31 -44.03 10.83 -21.80
N GLU A 32 -44.37 9.77 -22.52
CA GLU A 32 -45.67 9.64 -23.20
C GLU A 32 -46.86 9.51 -22.23
N GLN A 33 -46.62 8.98 -21.03
CA GLN A 33 -47.67 8.76 -20.02
C GLN A 33 -47.80 9.89 -19.00
N LEU A 34 -46.79 10.75 -18.88
CA LEU A 34 -46.78 11.86 -17.92
C LEU A 34 -47.29 13.18 -18.52
N PRO A 35 -47.96 14.02 -17.71
CA PRO A 35 -48.28 15.40 -18.09
C PRO A 35 -47.02 16.24 -18.38
N PRO A 36 -47.12 17.28 -19.24
CA PRO A 36 -45.97 18.14 -19.60
C PRO A 36 -45.27 18.81 -18.42
N GLU A 37 -45.98 19.01 -17.31
CA GLU A 37 -45.47 19.61 -16.07
C GLU A 37 -44.32 18.82 -15.45
N TYR A 38 -44.27 17.49 -15.67
CA TYR A 38 -43.21 16.62 -15.16
C TYR A 38 -42.03 16.45 -16.13
N TYR A 39 -42.09 17.03 -17.33
CA TYR A 39 -41.05 16.84 -18.34
C TYR A 39 -39.69 17.42 -17.92
N SER A 40 -39.68 18.52 -17.16
CA SER A 40 -38.43 19.07 -16.65
C SER A 40 -37.76 18.14 -15.64
N GLU A 41 -38.53 17.58 -14.69
CA GLU A 41 -38.02 16.66 -13.67
C GLU A 41 -37.50 15.37 -14.31
N LEU A 42 -38.17 14.87 -15.34
CA LEU A 42 -37.76 13.68 -16.09
C LEU A 42 -36.43 13.93 -16.84
N GLU A 43 -36.28 15.09 -17.48
CA GLU A 43 -35.04 15.47 -18.18
C GLU A 43 -33.86 15.68 -17.21
N ASP A 44 -34.13 16.25 -16.02
CA ASP A 44 -33.13 16.39 -14.95
C ASP A 44 -32.66 15.02 -14.46
N LEU A 45 -33.58 14.08 -14.24
CA LEU A 45 -33.28 12.71 -13.85
C LEU A 45 -32.47 11.98 -14.93
N ASN A 46 -32.87 12.13 -16.19
CA ASN A 46 -32.14 11.58 -17.33
C ASN A 46 -30.72 12.16 -17.39
N SER A 47 -30.56 13.47 -17.23
CA SER A 47 -29.25 14.12 -17.23
C SER A 47 -28.34 13.61 -16.10
N GLN A 48 -28.89 13.44 -14.88
CA GLN A 48 -28.14 12.86 -13.76
C GLN A 48 -27.74 11.42 -14.00
N PHE A 49 -28.64 10.60 -14.56
CA PHE A 49 -28.34 9.22 -14.94
C PHE A 49 -27.23 9.15 -16.00
N GLN A 50 -27.31 10.00 -17.03
CA GLN A 50 -26.30 10.09 -18.09
C GLN A 50 -24.91 10.43 -17.55
N VAL A 51 -24.83 11.38 -16.61
CA VAL A 51 -23.59 11.74 -15.91
C VAL A 51 -23.06 10.54 -15.11
N ALA A 52 -23.90 9.91 -14.29
CA ALA A 52 -23.50 8.77 -13.46
C ALA A 52 -23.01 7.57 -14.30
N VAL A 53 -23.68 7.26 -15.41
CA VAL A 53 -23.24 6.20 -16.33
C VAL A 53 -21.93 6.58 -17.02
N SER A 54 -21.78 7.83 -17.47
CA SER A 54 -20.53 8.29 -18.07
C SER A 54 -19.36 8.23 -17.10
N GLU A 55 -19.58 8.54 -15.82
CA GLU A 55 -18.57 8.40 -14.76
C GLU A 55 -18.20 6.93 -14.54
N LEU A 56 -19.19 6.05 -14.43
CA LEU A 56 -18.97 4.60 -14.29
C LEU A 56 -18.19 4.00 -15.47
N VAL A 57 -18.57 4.34 -16.71
CA VAL A 57 -17.87 3.89 -17.92
C VAL A 57 -16.42 4.38 -17.92
N LYS A 58 -16.21 5.64 -17.50
CA LYS A 58 -14.86 6.19 -17.39
C LYS A 58 -14.03 5.43 -16.34
N GLU A 59 -14.59 5.16 -15.17
CA GLU A 59 -13.90 4.40 -14.11
C GLU A 59 -13.58 2.96 -14.53
N LEU A 60 -14.47 2.30 -15.27
CA LEU A 60 -14.23 0.96 -15.81
C LEU A 60 -13.18 0.94 -16.92
N SER A 61 -13.09 2.01 -17.71
CA SER A 61 -12.10 2.14 -18.78
C SER A 61 -10.67 2.40 -18.27
N GLU A 62 -10.53 2.86 -17.02
CA GLU A 62 -9.26 3.15 -16.35
C GLU A 62 -9.29 2.66 -14.89
N PRO A 63 -9.44 1.34 -14.65
CA PRO A 63 -9.66 0.82 -13.31
C PRO A 63 -8.43 1.06 -12.44
N VAL A 64 -8.65 1.31 -11.14
CA VAL A 64 -7.56 1.59 -10.19
C VAL A 64 -7.40 0.44 -9.22
N LEU A 65 -6.27 -0.27 -9.30
CA LEU A 65 -5.84 -1.21 -8.27
C LEU A 65 -5.13 -0.45 -7.14
N THR A 66 -5.75 -0.46 -5.96
CA THR A 66 -5.18 0.18 -4.77
C THR A 66 -4.62 -0.87 -3.82
N LEU A 67 -3.34 -0.74 -3.47
CA LEU A 67 -2.69 -1.49 -2.40
C LEU A 67 -2.50 -0.56 -1.21
N ALA A 68 -3.02 -0.91 -0.04
CA ALA A 68 -2.84 -0.13 1.18
C ALA A 68 -1.98 -0.90 2.18
N THR A 69 -0.92 -0.29 2.71
CA THR A 69 -0.11 -0.91 3.77
C THR A 69 -0.59 -0.46 5.13
N THR A 70 -0.81 -1.41 6.03
CA THR A 70 -1.17 -1.17 7.43
C THR A 70 -0.29 -1.98 8.35
N GLY A 71 -0.12 -1.55 9.59
CA GLY A 71 0.87 -2.11 10.49
C GLY A 71 1.27 -1.14 11.58
N THR A 72 1.72 -1.69 12.71
CA THR A 72 2.23 -0.89 13.84
C THR A 72 3.42 -0.03 13.41
N THR A 73 3.70 1.00 14.20
CA THR A 73 4.94 1.77 14.08
C THR A 73 6.14 0.81 14.06
N SER A 74 7.09 1.04 13.14
CA SER A 74 8.29 0.21 12.96
C SER A 74 8.12 -1.22 12.39
N SER A 75 6.90 -1.62 11.99
CA SER A 75 6.67 -2.90 11.27
C SER A 75 7.31 -2.97 9.87
N GLY A 76 7.76 -1.83 9.35
CA GLY A 76 8.46 -1.73 8.07
C GLY A 76 7.55 -1.52 6.86
N LYS A 77 6.38 -0.88 7.05
CA LYS A 77 5.45 -0.45 5.98
C LYS A 77 6.17 0.30 4.85
N SER A 78 6.79 1.44 5.16
CA SER A 78 7.49 2.26 4.18
C SER A 78 8.69 1.52 3.55
N THR A 79 9.33 0.61 4.30
CA THR A 79 10.37 -0.28 3.74
C THR A 79 9.78 -1.26 2.72
N LEU A 80 8.59 -1.80 2.97
CA LEU A 80 7.88 -2.66 2.04
C LEU A 80 7.43 -1.87 0.79
N VAL A 81 6.93 -0.65 0.97
CA VAL A 81 6.59 0.24 -0.16
C VAL A 81 7.83 0.55 -1.00
N ASN A 82 8.96 0.89 -0.37
CA ASN A 82 10.24 1.07 -1.05
C ASN A 82 10.68 -0.20 -1.81
N PHE A 83 10.48 -1.39 -1.22
CA PHE A 83 10.73 -2.66 -1.91
C PHE A 83 9.85 -2.84 -3.16
N LEU A 84 8.55 -2.55 -3.07
CA LEU A 84 7.62 -2.60 -4.21
C LEU A 84 7.98 -1.56 -5.28
N CYS A 85 8.56 -0.42 -4.87
CA CYS A 85 9.09 0.59 -5.75
C CYS A 85 10.43 0.20 -6.38
N GLY A 86 11.22 -0.63 -5.69
CA GLY A 86 12.57 -1.03 -6.07
C GLY A 86 13.66 -0.01 -5.66
N THR A 87 13.29 1.05 -4.94
CA THR A 87 14.20 2.11 -4.52
C THR A 87 13.75 2.75 -3.19
N GLU A 88 14.65 3.45 -2.51
CA GLU A 88 14.36 4.18 -1.26
C GLU A 88 13.80 5.58 -1.61
N ILE A 89 12.49 5.68 -1.87
CA ILE A 89 11.81 6.98 -2.15
C ILE A 89 10.99 7.49 -0.97
N LEU A 90 10.52 6.60 -0.08
CA LEU A 90 9.88 6.97 1.17
C LEU A 90 10.92 7.01 2.30
N PRO A 91 10.88 8.02 3.16
CA PRO A 91 11.73 8.08 4.34
C PRO A 91 11.44 6.92 5.30
N VAL A 92 12.50 6.25 5.77
CA VAL A 92 12.41 5.14 6.74
C VAL A 92 13.18 5.54 8.00
N ALA A 93 12.48 5.86 9.09
CA ALA A 93 13.09 6.06 10.41
C ALA A 93 12.65 5.04 11.45
N VAL A 94 13.48 4.97 12.49
CA VAL A 94 13.24 4.20 13.73
C VAL A 94 12.20 4.87 14.63
N GLN A 95 12.02 6.20 14.50
CA GLN A 95 10.96 6.96 15.17
C GLN A 95 9.80 7.18 14.18
N GLU A 96 8.58 7.36 14.70
CA GLU A 96 7.36 7.62 13.92
C GLU A 96 7.57 8.78 12.95
N MET A 97 7.89 8.50 11.68
CA MET A 97 7.94 9.51 10.61
C MET A 97 6.79 9.35 9.62
N SER A 98 6.10 8.21 9.62
CA SER A 98 4.89 7.99 8.82
C SER A 98 3.64 8.47 9.57
N ALA A 99 3.60 9.74 9.98
CA ALA A 99 2.36 10.32 10.44
C ALA A 99 1.51 10.85 9.27
N GLY A 100 2.17 11.14 8.14
CA GLY A 100 1.60 11.50 6.84
C GLY A 100 1.03 10.33 6.06
N VAL A 101 0.12 10.62 5.13
CA VAL A 101 -0.34 9.66 4.11
C VAL A 101 0.48 9.89 2.84
N VAL A 102 1.17 8.84 2.38
CA VAL A 102 1.92 8.87 1.12
C VAL A 102 1.29 7.92 0.13
N ILE A 103 0.95 8.44 -1.04
CA ILE A 103 0.41 7.69 -2.15
C ILE A 103 1.49 7.60 -3.22
N VAL A 104 1.75 6.41 -3.74
CA VAL A 104 2.61 6.19 -4.91
C VAL A 104 1.73 5.71 -6.05
N GLU A 105 1.57 6.52 -7.09
CA GLU A 105 0.84 6.17 -8.31
C GLU A 105 1.82 5.87 -9.44
N TYR A 106 1.49 4.87 -10.27
CA TYR A 106 2.37 4.54 -11.38
C TYR A 106 2.39 5.66 -12.40
N SER A 107 3.61 6.06 -12.81
CA SER A 107 3.83 7.01 -13.89
C SER A 107 5.22 6.81 -14.47
N GLU A 108 5.37 6.97 -15.79
CA GLU A 108 6.69 6.94 -16.43
C GLU A 108 7.55 8.14 -16.02
N THR A 109 6.91 9.28 -15.71
CA THR A 109 7.58 10.50 -15.29
C THR A 109 7.54 10.68 -13.78
N LYS A 110 8.69 10.95 -13.18
CA LYS A 110 8.82 11.19 -11.74
C LYS A 110 8.32 12.58 -11.37
N SER A 111 7.30 12.65 -10.52
CA SER A 111 6.83 13.89 -9.91
C SER A 111 6.33 13.66 -8.49
N LEU A 112 6.29 14.73 -7.72
CA LEU A 112 5.81 14.76 -6.35
C LEU A 112 4.79 15.88 -6.22
N LYS A 113 3.67 15.60 -5.56
CA LYS A 113 2.70 16.59 -5.14
C LYS A 113 2.55 16.50 -3.63
N ILE A 114 2.70 17.63 -2.95
CA ILE A 114 2.39 17.76 -1.52
C ILE A 114 1.20 18.70 -1.41
N ASP A 115 0.09 18.16 -0.90
CA ASP A 115 -1.16 18.91 -0.79
C ASP A 115 -1.09 19.96 0.32
N GLN A 116 -1.76 21.09 0.09
CA GLN A 116 -1.91 22.12 1.10
C GLN A 116 -2.86 21.61 2.20
N THR A 117 -2.32 21.30 3.37
CA THR A 117 -3.11 20.88 4.53
C THR A 117 -3.32 22.04 5.52
N PRO A 118 -4.39 22.03 6.32
CA PRO A 118 -4.62 23.04 7.36
C PRO A 118 -3.42 23.18 8.31
N GLY A 119 -2.90 24.39 8.44
CA GLY A 119 -1.78 24.70 9.33
C GLY A 119 -0.41 24.22 8.84
N ALA A 120 -0.28 23.77 7.58
CA ALA A 120 1.00 23.27 7.05
C ALA A 120 2.14 24.30 7.20
N LEU A 121 3.25 23.84 7.77
CA LEU A 121 4.48 24.62 7.98
C LEU A 121 5.63 24.21 7.04
N TRP A 122 5.31 23.42 6.00
CA TRP A 122 6.24 22.88 5.03
C TRP A 122 5.90 23.35 3.61
N GLU A 123 6.83 23.17 2.68
CA GLU A 123 6.63 23.51 1.27
C GLU A 123 5.54 22.59 0.67
N CYS A 124 4.45 23.20 0.19
CA CYS A 124 3.37 22.52 -0.53
C CYS A 124 3.44 22.91 -2.00
N GLY A 125 3.12 21.99 -2.90
CA GLY A 125 3.26 22.23 -4.33
C GLY A 125 3.36 20.96 -5.17
N GLU A 126 3.66 21.15 -6.45
CA GLU A 126 3.92 20.09 -7.41
C GLU A 126 5.29 20.30 -8.04
N TRP A 127 6.12 19.25 -8.03
CA TRP A 127 7.45 19.24 -8.64
C TRP A 127 7.54 18.10 -9.64
N ARG A 128 8.16 18.36 -10.79
CA ARG A 128 8.28 17.41 -11.90
C ARG A 128 9.74 17.16 -12.25
N ASN A 129 10.00 16.05 -12.92
CA ASN A 129 11.35 15.63 -13.36
C ASN A 129 12.32 15.48 -12.18
N LEU A 130 11.85 14.89 -11.09
CA LEU A 130 12.63 14.68 -9.87
C LEU A 130 13.52 13.44 -9.96
N THR A 131 14.65 13.47 -9.24
CA THR A 131 15.44 12.26 -8.93
C THR A 131 14.80 11.47 -7.78
N ASP A 132 15.30 10.25 -7.51
CA ASP A 132 14.80 9.47 -6.36
C ASP A 132 15.13 10.19 -5.04
N GLU A 133 16.32 10.79 -5.01
CA GLU A 133 16.89 11.52 -3.88
C GLU A 133 16.09 12.80 -3.62
N ASP A 134 15.70 13.55 -4.66
CA ASP A 134 14.84 14.73 -4.51
C ASP A 134 13.47 14.40 -3.88
N ILE A 135 12.88 13.27 -4.29
CA ILE A 135 11.60 12.80 -3.73
C ILE A 135 11.79 12.46 -2.25
N TYR A 136 12.83 11.68 -1.94
CA TYR A 136 13.14 11.26 -0.58
C TYR A 136 13.37 12.47 0.34
N ASP A 137 14.26 13.39 -0.05
CA ASP A 137 14.68 14.51 0.79
C ASP A 137 13.52 15.46 1.08
N ARG A 138 12.66 15.72 0.08
CA ARG A 138 11.45 16.55 0.26
C ARG A 138 10.47 15.93 1.23
N LEU A 139 10.20 14.63 1.09
CA LEU A 139 9.30 13.91 2.00
C LEU A 139 9.88 13.85 3.41
N ASP A 140 11.18 13.56 3.54
CA ASP A 140 11.88 13.54 4.83
C ASP A 140 11.81 14.89 5.53
N GLN A 141 12.01 16.00 4.81
CA GLN A 141 11.87 17.35 5.34
C GLN A 141 10.45 17.63 5.83
N VAL A 142 9.43 17.30 5.04
CA VAL A 142 8.01 17.49 5.41
C VAL A 142 7.65 16.71 6.67
N MET A 143 8.03 15.44 6.74
CA MET A 143 7.77 14.60 7.91
C MET A 143 8.48 15.13 9.16
N LYS A 144 9.73 15.57 9.04
CA LYS A 144 10.47 16.20 10.15
C LYS A 144 9.80 17.48 10.63
N SER A 145 9.37 18.35 9.72
CA SER A 145 8.65 19.58 10.06
C SER A 145 7.33 19.31 10.76
N TYR A 146 6.56 18.32 10.30
CA TYR A 146 5.33 17.89 10.95
C TYR A 146 5.56 17.39 12.38
N LEU A 147 6.53 16.50 12.58
CA LEU A 147 6.84 15.98 13.92
C LEU A 147 7.33 17.06 14.87
N GLN A 148 8.09 18.02 14.37
CA GLN A 148 8.53 19.16 15.16
C GLN A 148 7.34 20.01 15.61
N ALA A 149 6.41 20.30 14.70
CA ALA A 149 5.20 21.08 15.02
C ALA A 149 4.30 20.38 16.05
N ASN A 150 4.14 19.06 15.94
CA ASN A 150 3.33 18.28 16.89
C ASN A 150 3.94 18.17 18.28
N ARG A 151 5.27 18.22 18.42
CA ARG A 151 5.95 18.20 19.74
C ARG A 151 5.70 19.47 20.54
N ASP A 152 5.40 20.58 19.88
CA ASP A 152 5.26 21.88 20.53
C ASP A 152 3.86 22.08 21.17
N GLU A 153 2.91 21.15 20.96
CA GLU A 153 1.51 21.07 21.47
C GLU A 153 0.64 22.34 21.30
N LYS A 154 1.20 23.43 20.78
CA LYS A 154 0.57 24.74 20.61
C LYS A 154 0.01 24.96 19.21
N THR A 155 0.35 24.11 18.26
CA THR A 155 0.00 24.29 16.85
C THR A 155 -0.79 23.06 16.38
N SER A 156 -2.07 23.26 16.08
CA SER A 156 -2.88 22.24 15.42
C SER A 156 -2.50 22.23 13.95
N VAL A 157 -1.73 21.21 13.53
CA VAL A 157 -1.30 21.02 12.15
C VAL A 157 -1.86 19.70 11.63
N ALA A 158 -2.55 19.77 10.49
CA ALA A 158 -3.09 18.57 9.87
C ALA A 158 -1.98 17.72 9.24
N CYS A 159 -2.13 16.40 9.35
CA CYS A 159 -1.26 15.38 8.77
C CYS A 159 -0.91 15.66 7.29
N PRO A 160 0.37 15.58 6.88
CA PRO A 160 0.77 15.82 5.50
C PRO A 160 0.23 14.75 4.56
N GLN A 161 -0.18 15.18 3.36
CA GLN A 161 -0.64 14.31 2.29
C GLN A 161 0.25 14.50 1.06
N ALA A 162 0.85 13.42 0.59
CA ALA A 162 1.75 13.45 -0.56
C ALA A 162 1.38 12.39 -1.60
N THR A 163 1.46 12.76 -2.87
CA THR A 163 1.31 11.85 -4.01
C THR A 163 2.60 11.86 -4.83
N ILE A 164 3.23 10.70 -4.93
CA ILE A 164 4.41 10.43 -5.74
C ILE A 164 3.93 9.75 -7.03
N TYR A 165 4.28 10.30 -8.17
CA TYR A 165 4.12 9.63 -9.46
C TYR A 165 5.46 8.98 -9.80
N TYR A 166 5.51 7.65 -9.88
CA TYR A 166 6.77 6.91 -9.93
C TYR A 166 6.68 5.64 -10.79
N PRO A 167 7.71 5.30 -11.58
CA PRO A 167 7.73 4.07 -12.38
C PRO A 167 8.13 2.87 -11.51
N PHE A 168 7.25 2.46 -10.60
CA PHE A 168 7.57 1.39 -9.65
C PHE A 168 7.54 0.00 -10.27
N ARG A 169 8.41 -0.87 -9.75
CA ARG A 169 8.71 -2.20 -10.28
C ARG A 169 7.49 -3.11 -10.41
N LEU A 170 6.54 -3.06 -9.47
CA LEU A 170 5.40 -3.98 -9.39
C LEU A 170 4.59 -4.06 -10.70
N VAL A 171 4.55 -2.98 -11.48
CA VAL A 171 3.81 -2.92 -12.76
C VAL A 171 4.70 -2.63 -13.96
N ALA A 172 6.02 -2.48 -13.75
CA ALA A 172 6.99 -2.29 -14.81
C ALA A 172 7.14 -3.55 -15.68
N ASP A 173 6.84 -4.73 -15.14
CA ASP A 173 6.69 -5.97 -15.92
C ASP A 173 5.20 -6.28 -16.11
N PRO A 174 4.65 -6.10 -17.34
CA PRO A 174 3.25 -6.38 -17.63
C PRO A 174 2.82 -7.83 -17.31
N ASN A 175 3.77 -8.77 -17.31
CA ASN A 175 3.49 -10.18 -17.07
C ASN A 175 3.36 -10.53 -15.58
N LEU A 176 3.72 -9.61 -14.67
CA LEU A 176 3.74 -9.91 -13.24
C LEU A 176 2.33 -9.96 -12.64
N LEU A 177 1.44 -9.05 -13.06
CA LEU A 177 0.09 -8.92 -12.49
C LEU A 177 -1.05 -9.22 -13.47
N ASP A 178 -0.79 -9.31 -14.79
CA ASP A 178 -1.80 -9.62 -15.83
C ASP A 178 -3.09 -8.78 -15.68
N LEU A 179 -2.90 -7.47 -15.42
CA LEU A 179 -4.01 -6.53 -15.20
C LEU A 179 -4.68 -6.17 -16.54
N PRO A 180 -5.97 -5.77 -16.51
CA PRO A 180 -6.61 -5.16 -17.68
C PRO A 180 -5.80 -3.99 -18.25
N GLU A 181 -5.93 -3.75 -19.55
CA GLU A 181 -5.28 -2.60 -20.18
C GLU A 181 -5.72 -1.30 -19.49
N LYS A 182 -4.80 -0.32 -19.40
CA LYS A 182 -5.02 0.99 -18.74
C LYS A 182 -5.31 0.93 -17.24
N THR A 183 -5.24 -0.24 -16.61
CA THR A 183 -5.33 -0.34 -15.14
C THR A 183 -4.25 0.51 -14.50
N LYS A 184 -4.66 1.50 -13.73
CA LYS A 184 -3.77 2.29 -12.87
C LYS A 184 -3.50 1.50 -11.61
N VAL A 185 -2.27 1.57 -11.12
CA VAL A 185 -1.92 0.96 -9.85
C VAL A 185 -1.40 2.03 -8.93
N ARG A 186 -1.86 1.98 -7.68
CA ARG A 186 -1.40 2.87 -6.61
C ARG A 186 -1.11 2.09 -5.34
N ILE A 187 -0.11 2.54 -4.61
CA ILE A 187 0.27 2.04 -3.29
C ILE A 187 0.04 3.16 -2.29
N MET A 188 -0.57 2.87 -1.16
CA MET A 188 -0.84 3.81 -0.08
C MET A 188 -0.06 3.38 1.15
N ASP A 189 0.95 4.18 1.52
CA ASP A 189 1.60 4.07 2.83
C ASP A 189 0.76 4.86 3.84
N LEU A 190 0.00 4.12 4.63
CA LEU A 190 -0.86 4.70 5.65
C LEU A 190 -0.07 4.88 6.96
N PRO A 191 -0.38 5.94 7.72
CA PRO A 191 0.17 6.09 9.07
C PRO A 191 -0.23 4.91 9.96
N GLY A 192 0.50 4.72 11.06
CA GLY A 192 0.06 3.81 12.12
C GLY A 192 -1.31 4.26 12.65
N LEU A 193 -2.21 3.31 12.91
CA LEU A 193 -3.62 3.60 13.25
C LEU A 193 -3.81 4.34 14.59
N ALA A 194 -2.78 4.41 15.43
CA ALA A 194 -2.76 5.30 16.60
C ALA A 194 -3.06 6.78 16.27
N HIS A 195 -2.84 7.20 15.01
CA HIS A 195 -3.08 8.57 14.51
C HIS A 195 -4.32 8.69 13.60
N VAL A 196 -5.10 7.61 13.41
CA VAL A 196 -6.21 7.56 12.44
C VAL A 196 -7.52 8.13 13.00
N GLY A 197 -7.57 8.45 14.30
CA GLY A 197 -8.71 9.12 14.94
C GLY A 197 -8.88 10.61 14.63
N ASP A 198 -7.92 11.24 13.93
CA ASP A 198 -8.05 12.64 13.51
C ASP A 198 -9.03 12.76 12.33
N GLU A 199 -10.02 13.66 12.44
CA GLU A 199 -11.04 13.94 11.41
C GLU A 199 -10.45 14.21 10.01
N GLY A 200 -9.19 14.63 9.90
CA GLY A 200 -8.47 14.81 8.64
C GLY A 200 -8.21 13.51 7.85
N ASN A 201 -8.22 12.36 8.50
CA ASN A 201 -7.93 11.06 7.90
C ASN A 201 -9.17 10.33 7.34
N ALA A 202 -10.38 10.79 7.66
CA ALA A 202 -11.63 10.16 7.21
C ALA A 202 -11.75 10.07 5.68
N SER A 203 -11.25 11.07 4.96
CA SER A 203 -11.21 11.08 3.49
C SER A 203 -10.26 10.03 2.91
N VAL A 204 -9.16 9.72 3.62
CA VAL A 204 -8.17 8.71 3.25
C VAL A 204 -8.70 7.32 3.58
N ILE A 205 -9.35 7.15 4.73
CA ILE A 205 -10.02 5.89 5.13
C ILE A 205 -11.08 5.50 4.09
N ARG A 206 -11.88 6.47 3.60
CA ARG A 206 -12.84 6.21 2.51
C ARG A 206 -12.17 5.69 1.23
N LYS A 207 -11.02 6.24 0.85
CA LYS A 207 -10.24 5.76 -0.31
C LYS A 207 -9.65 4.35 -0.11
N CYS A 208 -9.56 3.88 1.14
CA CYS A 208 -9.04 2.54 1.45
C CYS A 208 -10.11 1.45 1.43
N LYS A 209 -11.41 1.78 1.32
CA LYS A 209 -12.51 0.79 1.38
C LYS A 209 -12.39 -0.32 0.34
N GLU A 210 -11.86 0.01 -0.83
CA GLU A 210 -11.72 -0.92 -1.95
C GLU A 210 -10.28 -1.41 -2.14
N ALA A 211 -9.37 -1.04 -1.23
CA ALA A 211 -7.97 -1.44 -1.34
C ALA A 211 -7.77 -2.93 -1.00
N LEU A 212 -6.72 -3.51 -1.58
CA LEU A 212 -6.10 -4.71 -1.03
C LEU A 212 -5.17 -4.30 0.10
N CYS A 213 -5.39 -4.84 1.29
CA CYS A 213 -4.66 -4.46 2.49
C CYS A 213 -3.46 -5.39 2.70
N ILE A 214 -2.27 -4.81 2.75
CA ILE A 214 -1.04 -5.49 3.12
C ILE A 214 -0.77 -5.20 4.59
N VAL A 215 -1.00 -6.19 5.45
CA VAL A 215 -0.82 -6.08 6.89
C VAL A 215 0.60 -6.48 7.25
N THR A 216 1.45 -5.51 7.56
CA THR A 216 2.84 -5.76 7.94
C THR A 216 2.97 -6.00 9.44
N TYR A 217 3.55 -7.14 9.78
CA TYR A 217 3.82 -7.58 11.15
C TYR A 217 5.33 -7.59 11.40
N ASN A 218 5.78 -7.00 12.51
CA ASN A 218 7.19 -7.05 12.91
C ASN A 218 7.52 -8.38 13.59
N SER A 219 8.26 -9.27 12.94
CA SER A 219 8.60 -10.59 13.52
C SER A 219 9.55 -10.51 14.72
N ALA A 220 10.25 -9.39 14.89
CA ALA A 220 11.07 -9.12 16.07
C ALA A 220 10.28 -8.54 17.24
N GLU A 221 8.97 -8.29 17.09
CA GLU A 221 8.13 -7.77 18.17
C GLU A 221 7.83 -8.87 19.21
N ILE A 222 8.15 -8.58 20.47
CA ILE A 222 7.97 -9.48 21.60
C ILE A 222 6.78 -9.03 22.46
N ASN A 223 6.37 -7.76 22.34
CA ASN A 223 5.25 -7.22 23.10
C ASN A 223 3.90 -7.71 22.56
N LYS A 224 3.22 -8.54 23.36
CA LYS A 224 1.90 -9.08 23.04
C LYS A 224 0.81 -8.01 22.95
N ASP A 225 0.96 -6.89 23.65
CA ASP A 225 -0.02 -5.81 23.62
C ASP A 225 0.04 -5.08 22.27
N THR A 226 1.24 -4.80 21.76
CA THR A 226 1.46 -4.22 20.43
C THR A 226 0.91 -5.11 19.31
N VAL A 227 1.09 -6.43 19.45
CA VAL A 227 0.53 -7.41 18.53
C VAL A 227 -0.99 -7.45 18.60
N SER A 228 -1.56 -7.40 19.81
CA SER A 228 -3.00 -7.41 20.01
C SER A 228 -3.65 -6.12 19.47
N GLN A 229 -2.99 -4.98 19.66
CA GLN A 229 -3.38 -3.69 19.08
C GLN A 229 -3.42 -3.76 17.55
N LEU A 230 -2.36 -4.27 16.91
CA LEU A 230 -2.34 -4.47 15.45
C LEU A 230 -3.51 -5.33 14.96
N LEU A 231 -3.83 -6.42 15.66
CA LEU A 231 -4.92 -7.29 15.24
C LEU A 231 -6.28 -6.65 15.47
N GLN A 232 -6.44 -5.89 16.55
CA GLN A 232 -7.65 -5.12 16.79
C GLN A 232 -7.85 -4.05 15.71
N GLU A 233 -6.78 -3.34 15.38
CA GLU A 233 -6.70 -2.38 14.27
C GLU A 233 -7.14 -2.97 12.93
N VAL A 234 -6.69 -4.19 12.60
CA VAL A 234 -7.12 -4.90 11.39
C VAL A 234 -8.60 -5.25 11.45
N VAL A 235 -9.11 -5.69 12.59
CA VAL A 235 -10.54 -5.98 12.79
C VAL A 235 -11.37 -4.72 12.59
N ASP A 236 -10.95 -3.60 13.17
CA ASP A 236 -11.63 -2.32 13.06
C ASP A 236 -11.63 -1.85 11.59
N GLN A 237 -10.54 -2.04 10.86
CA GLN A 237 -10.50 -1.81 9.41
C GLN A 237 -11.50 -2.69 8.64
N VAL A 238 -11.58 -4.00 8.91
CA VAL A 238 -12.58 -4.86 8.24
C VAL A 238 -13.99 -4.33 8.48
N LYS A 239 -14.29 -3.95 9.73
CA LYS A 239 -15.61 -3.47 10.16
C LYS A 239 -15.96 -2.10 9.57
N GLU A 240 -15.06 -1.12 9.65
CA GLU A 240 -15.28 0.25 9.17
C GLU A 240 -15.26 0.38 7.64
N LEU A 241 -14.39 -0.40 6.99
CA LEU A 241 -14.24 -0.37 5.54
C LEU A 241 -15.31 -1.20 4.82
N GLY A 242 -16.13 -1.97 5.55
CA GLY A 242 -17.07 -2.91 4.96
C GLY A 242 -16.35 -3.99 4.14
N GLY A 243 -15.12 -4.32 4.54
CA GLY A 243 -14.24 -5.21 3.82
C GLY A 243 -14.46 -6.69 4.16
N SER A 244 -13.82 -7.57 3.39
CA SER A 244 -13.66 -8.99 3.72
C SER A 244 -12.17 -9.27 4.00
N PRO A 245 -11.84 -10.17 4.96
CA PRO A 245 -10.49 -10.67 5.16
C PRO A 245 -9.84 -11.25 3.88
N ALA A 246 -10.63 -11.64 2.87
CA ALA A 246 -10.12 -12.09 1.58
C ALA A 246 -9.25 -11.05 0.85
N ARG A 247 -9.40 -9.76 1.18
CA ARG A 247 -8.61 -8.66 0.61
C ARG A 247 -7.31 -8.39 1.38
N MET A 248 -6.99 -9.22 2.38
CA MET A 248 -5.85 -9.03 3.27
C MET A 248 -4.71 -9.99 2.97
N LEU A 249 -3.49 -9.43 2.90
CA LEU A 249 -2.25 -10.19 2.83
C LEU A 249 -1.39 -9.87 4.05
N PHE A 250 -1.16 -10.87 4.91
CA PHE A 250 -0.30 -10.69 6.07
C PHE A 250 1.16 -10.93 5.70
N VAL A 251 2.02 -9.98 6.06
CA VAL A 251 3.46 -10.03 5.82
C VAL A 251 4.18 -10.04 7.17
N LEU A 252 4.70 -11.21 7.56
CA LEU A 252 5.61 -11.32 8.70
C LEU A 252 6.98 -10.81 8.26
N ASN A 253 7.18 -9.50 8.42
CA ASN A 253 8.39 -8.79 8.05
C ASN A 253 9.48 -8.98 9.10
N ARG A 254 10.75 -8.71 8.73
CA ARG A 254 11.93 -8.91 9.57
C ARG A 254 12.12 -10.36 10.01
N ILE A 255 11.73 -11.32 9.17
CA ILE A 255 11.92 -12.76 9.48
C ILE A 255 13.41 -13.14 9.59
N ASP A 256 14.30 -12.31 9.05
CA ASP A 256 15.75 -12.42 9.16
C ASP A 256 16.25 -12.43 10.61
N VAL A 257 15.51 -11.86 11.57
CA VAL A 257 15.90 -11.86 13.00
C VAL A 257 16.15 -13.26 13.56
N PHE A 258 15.45 -14.28 13.05
CA PHE A 258 15.62 -15.63 13.55
C PHE A 258 16.98 -16.21 13.18
N ARG A 259 17.66 -15.70 12.15
CA ARG A 259 18.93 -16.26 11.64
C ARG A 259 20.08 -16.20 12.62
N ASP A 260 19.96 -15.37 13.66
CA ASP A 260 20.90 -15.30 14.76
C ASP A 260 20.72 -16.44 15.78
N ASP A 261 19.60 -17.17 15.73
CA ASP A 261 19.36 -18.34 16.60
C ASP A 261 20.18 -19.55 16.14
N LYS A 262 20.70 -20.31 17.11
CA LYS A 262 21.43 -21.56 16.86
C LYS A 262 20.62 -22.57 16.03
N ASP A 263 19.32 -22.71 16.35
CA ASP A 263 18.37 -23.59 15.67
C ASP A 263 17.31 -22.77 14.92
N TRP A 264 17.75 -21.71 14.22
CA TRP A 264 16.86 -20.76 13.53
C TRP A 264 15.77 -21.37 12.64
N PRO A 265 15.97 -22.50 11.91
CA PRO A 265 14.91 -23.03 11.06
C PRO A 265 13.69 -23.46 11.88
N ASP A 266 13.92 -24.03 13.06
CA ASP A 266 12.85 -24.45 13.96
C ASP A 266 12.25 -23.25 14.69
N SER A 267 13.06 -22.32 15.20
CA SER A 267 12.57 -21.06 15.79
C SER A 267 11.63 -20.31 14.85
N GLU A 268 12.05 -20.10 13.59
CA GLU A 268 11.26 -19.42 12.56
C GLU A 268 9.96 -20.19 12.27
N ARG A 269 10.03 -21.52 12.17
CA ARG A 269 8.88 -22.38 11.89
C ARG A 269 7.86 -22.37 13.03
N PHE A 270 8.33 -22.44 14.28
CA PHE A 270 7.46 -22.38 15.46
C PHE A 270 6.81 -21.01 15.59
N PHE A 271 7.59 -19.94 15.43
CA PHE A 271 7.06 -18.58 15.41
C PHE A 271 5.99 -18.42 14.33
N PHE A 272 6.29 -18.80 13.08
CA PHE A 272 5.35 -18.68 11.97
C PHE A 272 4.04 -19.42 12.24
N LYS A 273 4.11 -20.69 12.66
CA LYS A 273 2.91 -21.49 12.96
C LYS A 273 2.07 -20.87 14.08
N ARG A 274 2.71 -20.44 15.17
CA ARG A 274 2.04 -19.83 16.32
C ARG A 274 1.38 -18.52 15.91
N THR A 275 2.12 -17.62 15.26
CA THR A 275 1.61 -16.30 14.86
C THR A 275 0.47 -16.44 13.85
N VAL A 276 0.55 -17.35 12.87
CA VAL A 276 -0.56 -17.61 11.94
C VAL A 276 -1.80 -18.14 12.68
N HIS A 277 -1.61 -19.04 13.65
CA HIS A 277 -2.70 -19.54 14.48
C HIS A 277 -3.37 -18.41 15.28
N ASP A 278 -2.57 -17.59 15.95
CA ASP A 278 -3.04 -16.47 16.77
C ASP A 278 -3.80 -15.42 15.94
N ILE A 279 -3.27 -15.06 14.75
CA ILE A 279 -3.95 -14.17 13.79
C ILE A 279 -5.32 -14.74 13.43
N LYS A 280 -5.36 -16.00 12.95
CA LYS A 280 -6.62 -16.63 12.51
C LYS A 280 -7.61 -16.77 13.66
N GLN A 281 -7.15 -17.14 14.85
CA GLN A 281 -8.01 -17.29 16.03
C GLN A 281 -8.62 -15.94 16.44
N LYS A 282 -7.83 -14.87 16.51
CA LYS A 282 -8.31 -13.54 16.88
C LYS A 282 -9.29 -12.99 15.84
N LEU A 283 -8.98 -13.13 14.54
CA LEU A 283 -9.91 -12.72 13.48
C LEU A 283 -11.21 -13.53 13.53
N THR A 284 -11.13 -14.86 13.66
CA THR A 284 -12.32 -15.73 13.72
C THR A 284 -13.25 -15.36 14.87
N LYS A 285 -12.68 -14.95 16.02
CA LYS A 285 -13.45 -14.52 17.19
C LYS A 285 -14.16 -13.18 16.98
N GLU A 286 -13.57 -12.26 16.23
CA GLU A 286 -14.06 -10.88 16.10
C GLU A 286 -14.89 -10.66 14.81
N LEU A 287 -14.78 -11.59 13.86
CA LEU A 287 -15.31 -11.57 12.50
C LEU A 287 -15.90 -12.96 12.16
N GLU A 288 -16.88 -13.39 12.94
CA GLU A 288 -17.44 -14.75 12.88
C GLU A 288 -18.07 -15.08 11.52
N GLU A 289 -18.52 -14.06 10.78
CA GLU A 289 -19.13 -14.20 9.46
C GLU A 289 -18.11 -14.53 8.34
N TYR A 290 -16.81 -14.36 8.57
CA TYR A 290 -15.75 -14.53 7.57
C TYR A 290 -14.89 -15.79 7.76
N GLN A 291 -15.42 -16.85 8.39
CA GLN A 291 -14.64 -18.05 8.73
C GLN A 291 -13.92 -18.70 7.53
N GLU A 292 -14.58 -18.80 6.38
CA GLU A 292 -13.99 -19.38 5.17
C GLU A 292 -12.82 -18.53 4.66
N ASP A 293 -13.02 -17.22 4.54
CA ASP A 293 -11.99 -16.27 4.11
C ASP A 293 -10.80 -16.27 5.08
N ILE A 294 -11.06 -16.29 6.39
CA ILE A 294 -10.04 -16.34 7.44
C ILE A 294 -9.24 -17.65 7.36
N SER A 295 -9.91 -18.77 7.08
CA SER A 295 -9.25 -20.05 6.90
C SER A 295 -8.30 -20.04 5.68
N ALA A 296 -8.68 -19.32 4.61
CA ALA A 296 -7.93 -19.17 3.37
C ALA A 296 -6.87 -18.06 3.39
N LEU A 297 -6.81 -17.23 4.45
CA LEU A 297 -5.85 -16.14 4.59
C LEU A 297 -4.42 -16.57 4.28
N GLN A 298 -3.79 -15.78 3.41
CA GLN A 298 -2.39 -15.93 3.05
C GLN A 298 -1.50 -15.13 4.00
N VAL A 299 -0.47 -15.80 4.51
CA VAL A 299 0.55 -15.21 5.36
C VAL A 299 1.92 -15.51 4.76
N ILE A 300 2.68 -14.47 4.46
CA ILE A 300 4.01 -14.59 3.85
C ILE A 300 5.10 -14.18 4.84
N LYS A 301 6.26 -14.83 4.74
CA LYS A 301 7.48 -14.47 5.47
C LYS A 301 8.32 -13.58 4.59
N MET A 302 8.80 -12.46 5.12
CA MET A 302 9.60 -11.51 4.33
C MET A 302 10.65 -10.78 5.18
N SER A 303 11.72 -10.39 4.49
CA SER A 303 12.74 -9.46 4.99
C SER A 303 12.83 -8.30 4.01
N ALA A 304 11.95 -7.30 4.17
CA ALA A 304 11.76 -6.25 3.17
C ALA A 304 13.03 -5.44 2.89
N LEU A 305 13.85 -5.14 3.91
CA LEU A 305 15.08 -4.37 3.73
C LEU A 305 16.17 -5.18 2.99
N PRO A 306 16.53 -6.42 3.40
CA PRO A 306 17.41 -7.28 2.59
C PRO A 306 16.90 -7.48 1.17
N ALA A 307 15.59 -7.67 0.99
CA ALA A 307 14.99 -7.82 -0.34
C ALA A 307 15.18 -6.55 -1.18
N LEU A 308 14.89 -5.36 -0.66
CA LEU A 308 15.14 -4.08 -1.34
C LEU A 308 16.60 -3.90 -1.73
N LEU A 309 17.52 -4.13 -0.79
CA LEU A 309 18.95 -3.98 -1.05
C LEU A 309 19.41 -4.96 -2.14
N SER A 310 18.88 -6.20 -2.18
CA SER A 310 19.19 -7.16 -3.24
C SER A 310 18.72 -6.70 -4.63
N VAL A 311 17.63 -5.92 -4.69
CA VAL A 311 17.16 -5.29 -5.94
C VAL A 311 18.10 -4.16 -6.33
N GLN A 312 18.48 -3.30 -5.39
CA GLN A 312 19.36 -2.16 -5.63
C GLN A 312 20.78 -2.58 -6.02
N MET A 313 21.30 -3.70 -5.51
CA MET A 313 22.57 -4.28 -5.94
C MET A 313 22.60 -4.60 -7.45
N LYS A 314 21.45 -4.95 -8.03
CA LYS A 314 21.29 -5.24 -9.47
C LYS A 314 21.06 -3.98 -10.31
N SER A 315 21.07 -2.79 -9.70
CA SER A 315 20.90 -1.53 -10.41
C SER A 315 22.05 -1.27 -11.38
N HIS A 316 21.73 -0.70 -12.55
CA HIS A 316 22.73 -0.20 -13.49
C HIS A 316 23.51 1.01 -12.96
N ASN A 317 23.00 1.69 -11.93
CA ASN A 317 23.72 2.75 -11.25
C ASN A 317 24.75 2.15 -10.29
N GLN A 318 26.03 2.25 -10.66
CA GLN A 318 27.14 1.68 -9.90
C GLN A 318 27.22 2.22 -8.46
N GLN A 319 26.94 3.51 -8.24
CA GLN A 319 26.94 4.09 -6.90
C GLN A 319 25.84 3.47 -6.03
N LYS A 320 24.61 3.34 -6.56
CA LYS A 320 23.48 2.69 -5.85
C LYS A 320 23.79 1.21 -5.55
N SER A 321 24.37 0.51 -6.52
CA SER A 321 24.77 -0.89 -6.37
C SER A 321 25.83 -1.07 -5.27
N THR A 322 26.88 -0.24 -5.26
CA THR A 322 27.93 -0.27 -4.23
C THR A 322 27.37 0.06 -2.85
N GLN A 323 26.57 1.12 -2.71
CA GLN A 323 25.96 1.48 -1.43
C GLN A 323 25.04 0.38 -0.88
N ALA A 324 24.25 -0.27 -1.74
CA ALA A 324 23.40 -1.39 -1.35
C ALA A 324 24.23 -2.60 -0.88
N SER A 325 25.33 -2.90 -1.60
CA SER A 325 26.25 -3.98 -1.25
C SER A 325 26.93 -3.73 0.11
N GLU A 326 27.38 -2.51 0.36
CA GLU A 326 27.95 -2.10 1.65
C GLU A 326 26.93 -2.21 2.78
N LYS A 327 25.69 -1.74 2.57
CA LYS A 327 24.60 -1.86 3.56
C LYS A 327 24.30 -3.33 3.88
N ILE A 328 24.19 -4.21 2.88
CA ILE A 328 23.99 -5.65 3.08
C ILE A 328 25.15 -6.25 3.87
N ASN A 329 26.40 -6.00 3.45
CA ASN A 329 27.56 -6.55 4.13
C ASN A 329 27.66 -6.06 5.59
N LYS A 330 27.35 -4.80 5.85
CA LYS A 330 27.44 -4.23 7.20
C LYS A 330 26.36 -4.73 8.16
N ARG A 331 25.12 -4.93 7.67
CA ARG A 331 23.94 -5.17 8.53
C ARG A 331 23.38 -6.58 8.43
N PHE A 332 23.72 -7.31 7.38
CA PHE A 332 23.09 -8.58 7.00
C PHE A 332 24.14 -9.58 6.48
N ASN A 333 25.41 -9.45 6.87
CA ASN A 333 26.44 -10.44 6.50
C ASN A 333 26.06 -11.86 6.94
N PHE A 334 25.37 -12.01 8.07
CA PHE A 334 24.87 -13.30 8.58
C PHE A 334 23.83 -13.97 7.65
N LEU A 335 23.25 -13.23 6.70
CA LEU A 335 22.38 -13.78 5.66
C LEU A 335 23.18 -14.33 4.45
N ILE A 336 24.46 -13.99 4.34
CA ILE A 336 25.32 -14.40 3.22
C ILE A 336 25.96 -15.74 3.59
N PRO A 337 25.84 -16.78 2.74
CA PRO A 337 26.52 -18.05 2.92
C PRO A 337 28.03 -17.89 3.12
N GLU A 338 28.62 -18.66 4.04
CA GLU A 338 30.05 -18.58 4.37
C GLU A 338 30.95 -18.84 3.16
N ASP A 339 30.57 -19.74 2.26
CA ASP A 339 31.28 -20.04 1.02
C ASP A 339 31.38 -18.82 0.09
N ILE A 340 30.31 -18.01 0.04
CA ILE A 340 30.31 -16.76 -0.74
C ILE A 340 31.15 -15.69 -0.06
N LEU A 341 31.09 -15.58 1.27
CA LEU A 341 31.91 -14.63 2.04
C LEU A 341 33.41 -14.96 1.93
N GLU A 342 33.75 -16.25 1.96
CA GLU A 342 35.11 -16.75 1.75
C GLU A 342 35.66 -16.40 0.36
N ASP A 343 34.76 -16.21 -0.62
CA ASP A 343 35.06 -15.79 -1.98
C ASP A 343 35.21 -14.29 -2.21
N LEU A 344 34.93 -13.45 -1.22
CA LEU A 344 35.09 -12.00 -1.34
C LEU A 344 36.58 -11.57 -1.21
N PRO A 345 37.04 -10.60 -2.04
CA PRO A 345 38.44 -10.17 -2.11
C PRO A 345 38.98 -9.43 -0.86
N GLY A 346 38.22 -9.37 0.23
CA GLY A 346 38.58 -8.70 1.49
C GLY A 346 39.18 -9.60 2.57
N LEU A 347 39.29 -10.92 2.34
CA LEU A 347 39.88 -11.83 3.31
C LEU A 347 41.40 -11.83 3.20
N ALA A 348 42.09 -11.42 4.27
CA ALA A 348 43.54 -11.40 4.38
C ALA A 348 44.20 -12.76 4.02
N LYS A 349 43.46 -13.87 4.19
CA LYS A 349 43.91 -15.22 3.83
C LYS A 349 44.04 -15.47 2.31
N LYS A 350 43.52 -14.58 1.45
CA LYS A 350 43.63 -14.67 -0.01
C LYS A 350 44.71 -13.75 -0.60
N TRP A 351 45.48 -13.09 0.25
CA TRP A 351 46.58 -12.18 -0.12
C TRP A 351 47.97 -12.80 0.10
N ASP A 352 48.02 -14.12 0.36
CA ASP A 352 49.26 -14.90 0.48
C ASP A 352 49.85 -15.29 -0.88
#